data_AF-A0A193BYZ1-F1
#
_entry.id   AF-A0A193BYZ1-F1
#
_cell.length_a   1.000
_cell.length_b   1.000
_cell.length_c   1.000
_cell.angle_alpha   90.00
_cell.angle_beta   90.00
_cell.angle_gamma   90.00
#
_symmetry.space_group_name_H-M   'P 1'
#
loop_
_entity.id
_entity.type
_entity.pdbx_description
1 polymer ?
#
loop_
_entity_poly.entity_id
_entity_poly.type
_entity_poly.pdbx_seq_one_letter_code
_entity_poly.pdbx_strand_id
1 'polypeptide(L)'
;MTELEVVNRSENRYRVGVRAFRLGQSWQPYPRLLELACSRLPRLAAATRASSVLAVPCDGHILIAAASLTRPEHELLLRPGSTVPQHIGRFSPGWQAAHGLVVTEAPIRVPTGETVGSIAAAAPRSSAALTEAVAHTARALGAALVTQSVAGP
;
A
#
# COMPACT_ATOMS: atom_id res chain seq x y z
N MET A 1 -0.46 -9.57 28.60
CA MET A 1 -0.03 -8.38 27.86
C MET A 1 1.44 -8.59 27.52
N THR A 2 1.75 -9.02 26.31
CA THR A 2 3.10 -9.49 25.94
C THR A 2 3.94 -8.29 25.51
N GLU A 3 5.01 -8.00 26.24
CA GLU A 3 5.97 -6.94 25.89
C GLU A 3 6.69 -7.35 24.59
N LEU A 4 6.38 -6.64 23.51
CA LEU A 4 7.09 -6.80 22.25
C LEU A 4 8.45 -6.12 22.43
N GLU A 5 9.53 -6.90 22.39
CA GLU A 5 10.88 -6.35 22.18
C GLU A 5 10.93 -5.77 20.76
N VAL A 6 10.34 -4.58 20.57
CA VAL A 6 10.14 -3.96 19.26
C VAL A 6 11.45 -3.49 18.67
N VAL A 7 12.37 -3.02 19.52
CA VAL A 7 13.66 -2.46 19.10
C VAL A 7 14.78 -3.00 19.98
N ASN A 8 15.84 -3.46 19.33
CA ASN A 8 17.11 -3.80 19.97
C ASN A 8 18.10 -2.65 19.75
N ARG A 9 18.79 -2.25 20.82
CA ARG A 9 19.90 -1.28 20.76
C ARG A 9 21.23 -2.02 20.81
N SER A 10 22.11 -1.78 19.85
CA SER A 10 23.49 -2.27 19.87
C SER A 10 24.43 -1.15 19.46
N GLU A 11 25.38 -0.77 20.34
CA GLU A 11 26.50 0.13 20.00
C GLU A 11 26.10 1.34 19.14
N ASN A 12 25.10 2.10 19.61
CA ASN A 12 24.59 3.31 18.96
C ASN A 12 23.72 3.10 17.71
N ARG A 13 23.29 1.87 17.41
CA ARG A 13 22.33 1.56 16.34
C ARG A 13 21.07 0.91 16.90
N TYR A 14 19.94 1.23 16.28
CA TYR A 14 18.64 0.62 16.57
C TYR A 14 18.31 -0.38 15.46
N ARG A 15 17.96 -1.61 15.83
CA ARG A 15 17.45 -2.63 14.90
C ARG A 15 16.09 -3.10 15.38
N VAL A 16 15.23 -3.52 14.47
CA VAL A 16 13.96 -4.17 14.84
C VAL A 16 14.29 -5.43 15.65
N GLY A 17 13.60 -5.61 16.78
CA GLY A 17 13.79 -6.80 17.61
C GLY A 17 13.24 -8.05 16.93
N VAL A 18 13.77 -9.22 17.29
CA VAL A 18 13.47 -10.49 16.59
C VAL A 18 11.97 -10.84 16.63
N ARG A 19 11.25 -10.46 17.69
CA ARG A 19 9.80 -10.67 17.79
C ARG A 19 9.02 -9.75 16.86
N ALA A 20 9.33 -8.46 16.84
CA ALA A 20 8.72 -7.52 15.89
C ALA A 20 9.07 -7.86 14.45
N PHE A 21 10.28 -8.37 14.19
CA PHE A 21 10.66 -8.88 12.87
C PHE A 21 9.79 -10.07 12.44
N ARG A 22 9.62 -11.08 13.30
CA ARG A 22 8.75 -12.25 13.01
C ARG A 22 7.29 -11.85 12.82
N LEU A 23 6.78 -10.91 13.62
CA LEU A 23 5.44 -10.37 13.44
C LEU A 23 5.29 -9.65 12.09
N GLY A 24 6.29 -8.85 11.71
CA GLY A 24 6.36 -8.20 10.40
C GLY A 24 6.35 -9.20 9.22
N GLN A 25 6.93 -10.40 9.39
CA GLN A 25 6.87 -11.45 8.36
C GLN A 25 5.47 -12.05 8.18
N SER A 26 4.62 -11.99 9.22
CA SER A 26 3.23 -12.46 9.19
C SER A 26 2.20 -11.34 9.02
N TRP A 27 2.65 -10.10 8.81
CA TRP A 27 1.82 -8.91 8.82
C TRP A 27 1.01 -8.74 7.52
N GLN A 28 -0.15 -8.08 7.60
CA GLN A 28 -0.98 -7.72 6.44
C GLN A 28 -0.58 -6.34 5.90
N PRO A 29 -0.30 -6.19 4.60
CA PRO A 29 -0.60 -7.10 3.52
C PRO A 29 0.41 -8.25 3.45
N TYR A 30 -0.07 -9.47 3.22
CA TYR A 30 0.75 -10.68 3.11
C TYR A 30 2.00 -10.43 2.24
N PRO A 31 3.18 -11.01 2.56
CA PRO A 31 4.44 -10.72 1.85
C PRO A 31 4.33 -10.79 0.32
N ARG A 32 3.56 -11.75 -0.19
CA ARG A 32 3.30 -11.92 -1.62
C ARG A 32 2.59 -10.73 -2.27
N LEU A 33 1.61 -10.13 -1.60
CA LEU A 33 0.91 -8.95 -2.11
C LEU A 33 1.89 -7.76 -2.17
N LEU A 34 2.71 -7.61 -1.14
CA LEU A 34 3.73 -6.56 -1.09
C LEU A 34 4.74 -6.71 -2.25
N GLU A 35 5.27 -7.91 -2.46
CA GLU A 35 6.16 -8.24 -3.58
C GLU A 35 5.53 -7.91 -4.95
N LEU A 36 4.29 -8.38 -5.17
CA LEU A 36 3.59 -8.14 -6.42
C LEU A 36 3.33 -6.66 -6.64
N ALA A 37 2.96 -5.91 -5.60
CA ALA A 37 2.77 -4.48 -5.67
C ALA A 37 4.08 -3.76 -6.01
N CYS A 38 5.17 -4.05 -5.31
CA CYS A 38 6.50 -3.48 -5.59
C CYS A 38 6.92 -3.66 -7.05
N SER A 39 6.59 -4.81 -7.66
CA SER A 39 6.89 -5.07 -9.09
C SER A 39 6.02 -4.28 -10.09
N ARG A 40 4.85 -3.78 -9.67
CA ARG A 40 3.82 -3.17 -10.55
C ARG A 40 3.67 -1.66 -10.35
N LEU A 41 3.90 -1.15 -9.14
CA LEU A 41 3.77 0.27 -8.83
C LEU A 41 4.63 1.15 -9.75
N PRO A 42 5.89 0.80 -10.10
CA PRO A 42 6.68 1.59 -11.06
C PRO A 42 6.06 1.68 -12.44
N ARG A 43 5.44 0.59 -12.92
CA ARG A 43 4.78 0.55 -14.23
C ARG A 43 3.51 1.41 -14.24
N LEU A 44 2.71 1.33 -13.17
CA LEU A 44 1.53 2.19 -13.02
C LEU A 44 1.92 3.67 -12.94
N ALA A 45 2.95 3.99 -12.15
CA ALA A 45 3.46 5.35 -12.00
C ALA A 45 3.99 5.91 -13.33
N ALA A 46 4.74 5.12 -14.09
CA ALA A 46 5.26 5.51 -15.40
C ALA A 46 4.13 5.74 -16.42
N ALA A 47 3.13 4.86 -16.47
CA ALA A 47 2.02 4.94 -17.42
C ALA A 47 1.09 6.14 -17.14
N THR A 48 0.91 6.49 -15.87
CA THR A 48 -0.07 7.51 -15.44
C THR A 48 0.55 8.84 -15.08
N ARG A 49 1.88 8.90 -14.88
CA ARG A 49 2.60 10.04 -14.29
C ARG A 49 2.04 10.47 -12.91
N ALA A 50 1.42 9.53 -12.20
CA ALA A 50 0.87 9.71 -10.86
C ALA A 50 1.71 8.92 -9.85
N SER A 51 1.80 9.42 -8.60
CA SER A 51 2.42 8.63 -7.53
C SER A 51 1.51 7.47 -7.18
N SER A 52 2.01 6.25 -7.28
CA SER A 52 1.24 5.03 -7.08
C SER A 52 1.60 4.39 -5.75
N VAL A 53 0.61 3.90 -5.00
CA VAL A 53 0.81 3.29 -3.69
C VAL A 53 -0.02 2.01 -3.50
N LEU A 54 0.50 1.11 -2.68
CA LEU A 54 -0.28 0.07 -2.01
C LEU A 54 -0.71 0.60 -0.65
N ALA A 55 -2.02 0.71 -0.47
CA ALA A 55 -2.66 1.19 0.76
C ALA A 55 -3.37 0.02 1.46
N VAL A 56 -3.23 -0.06 2.79
CA VAL A 56 -3.94 -1.04 3.61
C VAL A 56 -4.64 -0.37 4.78
N PRO A 57 -5.84 -0.84 5.18
CA PRO A 57 -6.47 -0.38 6.41
C PRO A 57 -5.58 -0.66 7.63
N CYS A 58 -5.46 0.32 8.53
CA CYS A 58 -4.67 0.21 9.76
C CYS A 58 -5.30 1.10 10.84
N ASP A 59 -6.03 0.50 11.79
CA ASP A 59 -6.58 1.17 12.98
C ASP A 59 -7.17 2.57 12.74
N GLY A 60 -8.23 2.64 11.92
CA GLY A 60 -8.88 3.92 11.63
C GLY A 60 -8.11 4.82 10.65
N HIS A 61 -6.97 4.35 10.12
CA HIS A 61 -6.12 5.03 9.14
C HIS A 61 -5.89 4.13 7.94
N ILE A 62 -5.23 4.69 6.93
CA ILE A 62 -4.62 3.94 5.84
C ILE A 62 -3.11 3.95 6.07
N LEU A 63 -2.49 2.77 6.08
CA LEU A 63 -1.05 2.65 6.03
C LEU A 63 -0.60 2.53 4.57
N ILE A 64 0.46 3.24 4.22
CA ILE A 64 1.16 3.05 2.96
C ILE A 64 2.16 1.91 3.10
N ALA A 65 1.87 0.77 2.49
CA ALA A 65 2.71 -0.42 2.57
C ALA A 65 3.84 -0.41 1.53
N ALA A 66 3.58 0.15 0.34
CA ALA A 66 4.57 0.34 -0.72
C ALA A 66 4.21 1.56 -1.57
N ALA A 67 5.21 2.15 -2.22
CA ALA A 67 5.03 3.33 -3.06
C ALA A 67 5.99 3.35 -4.25
N SER A 68 5.55 3.93 -5.36
CA SER A 68 6.37 4.41 -6.47
C SER A 68 5.97 5.85 -6.74
N LEU A 69 6.77 6.78 -6.23
CA LEU A 69 6.45 8.20 -6.22
C LEU A 69 7.06 8.90 -7.43
N THR A 70 6.28 9.78 -8.07
CA THR A 70 6.70 10.54 -9.25
C THR A 70 7.00 12.01 -8.94
N ARG A 71 6.74 12.43 -7.69
CA ARG A 71 6.75 13.81 -7.25
C ARG A 71 7.36 13.92 -5.85
N PRO A 72 8.31 14.85 -5.61
CA PRO A 72 8.94 15.03 -4.31
C PRO A 72 7.95 15.38 -3.19
N GLU A 73 6.91 16.17 -3.49
CA GLU A 73 5.89 16.54 -2.50
C GLU A 73 5.13 15.33 -1.93
N HIS A 74 5.06 14.23 -2.69
CA HIS A 74 4.42 13.01 -2.25
C HIS A 74 5.30 12.16 -1.32
N GLU A 75 6.62 12.39 -1.26
CA GLU A 75 7.54 11.61 -0.41
C GLU A 75 7.19 11.73 1.08
N LEU A 76 6.88 12.94 1.54
CA LEU A 76 6.54 13.19 2.94
C LEU A 76 5.19 12.58 3.33
N LEU A 77 4.27 12.49 2.36
CA LEU A 77 2.87 12.10 2.58
C LEU A 77 2.64 10.59 2.39
N LEU A 78 3.30 10.01 1.39
CA LEU A 78 2.99 8.69 0.84
C LEU A 78 4.20 7.74 0.86
N ARG A 79 5.23 8.02 1.66
CA ARG A 79 6.31 7.05 1.86
C ARG A 79 5.80 5.77 2.53
N PRO A 80 6.38 4.60 2.20
CA PRO A 80 6.11 3.37 2.93
C PRO A 80 6.32 3.56 4.45
N GLY A 81 5.41 3.01 5.24
CA GLY A 81 5.40 3.17 6.70
C GLY A 81 4.68 4.42 7.21
N SER A 82 4.30 5.36 6.34
CA SER A 82 3.41 6.46 6.73
C SER A 82 1.97 6.01 6.86
N THR A 83 1.25 6.60 7.82
CA THR A 83 -0.20 6.51 7.92
C THR A 83 -0.84 7.80 7.44
N VAL A 84 -2.01 7.68 6.79
CA VAL A 84 -2.81 8.80 6.33
C VAL A 84 -4.24 8.68 6.88
N PRO A 85 -4.93 9.81 7.16
CA PRO A 85 -6.31 9.78 7.63
C PRO A 85 -7.24 9.11 6.62
N GLN A 86 -8.13 8.25 7.12
CA GLN A 86 -9.17 7.64 6.29
C GLN A 86 -10.55 8.28 6.53
N HIS A 87 -11.43 8.12 5.56
CA HIS A 87 -12.87 8.32 5.69
C HIS A 87 -13.53 7.11 5.04
N ILE A 88 -14.36 6.36 5.77
CA ILE A 88 -15.07 5.15 5.29
C ILE A 88 -14.19 4.15 4.53
N GLY A 89 -12.98 3.87 5.05
CA GLY A 89 -12.03 2.91 4.45
C GLY A 89 -11.25 3.44 3.24
N ARG A 90 -11.31 4.74 2.97
CA ARG A 90 -10.73 5.43 1.81
C ARG A 90 -9.91 6.64 2.24
N PHE A 91 -9.04 7.16 1.37
CA PHE A 91 -8.29 8.37 1.67
C PHE A 91 -9.24 9.53 2.02
N SER A 92 -9.05 10.19 3.17
CA SER A 92 -9.95 11.24 3.64
C SER A 92 -10.04 12.40 2.63
N PRO A 93 -11.25 12.82 2.20
CA PRO A 93 -11.41 13.96 1.29
C PRO A 93 -10.81 15.27 1.84
N GLY A 94 -10.92 15.50 3.15
CA GLY A 94 -10.35 16.69 3.79
C GLY A 94 -8.81 16.69 3.76
N TRP A 95 -8.20 15.51 3.94
CA TRP A 95 -6.75 15.35 3.82
C TRP A 95 -6.28 15.56 2.38
N GLN A 96 -6.99 14.98 1.41
CA GLN A 96 -6.72 15.19 -0.02
C GLN A 96 -6.76 16.68 -0.40
N ALA A 97 -7.80 17.40 0.02
CA ALA A 97 -7.94 18.83 -0.22
C ALA A 97 -6.82 19.66 0.44
N ALA A 98 -6.47 19.36 1.69
CA ALA A 98 -5.40 20.05 2.42
C ALA A 98 -4.02 19.91 1.76
N HIS A 99 -3.80 18.84 1.00
CA HIS A 99 -2.56 18.56 0.30
C HIS A 99 -2.63 18.78 -1.22
N GLY A 100 -3.72 19.36 -1.72
CA GLY A 100 -3.86 19.74 -3.14
C GLY A 100 -3.76 18.56 -4.10
N LEU A 101 -4.19 17.37 -3.68
CA LEU A 101 -4.11 16.14 -4.47
C LEU A 101 -5.45 15.41 -4.50
N VAL A 102 -5.64 14.58 -5.51
CA VAL A 102 -6.76 13.66 -5.66
C VAL A 102 -6.22 12.25 -5.70
N VAL A 103 -6.77 11.38 -4.85
CA VAL A 103 -6.42 9.97 -4.80
C VAL A 103 -7.48 9.17 -5.52
N THR A 104 -7.07 8.49 -6.59
CA THR A 104 -7.90 7.51 -7.30
C THR A 104 -7.52 6.13 -6.81
N GLU A 105 -8.45 5.37 -6.25
CA GLU A 105 -8.16 4.08 -5.62
C GLU A 105 -9.10 2.97 -6.09
N ALA A 106 -8.59 1.74 -6.13
CA ALA A 106 -9.37 0.54 -6.40
C ALA A 106 -9.02 -0.59 -5.42
N PRO A 107 -10.03 -1.31 -4.89
CA PRO A 107 -9.81 -2.40 -3.95
C PRO A 107 -9.13 -3.59 -4.65
N ILE A 108 -8.13 -4.17 -4.00
CA ILE A 108 -7.56 -5.46 -4.37
C ILE A 108 -8.41 -6.52 -3.68
N ARG A 109 -9.15 -7.28 -4.48
CA ARG A 109 -10.00 -8.37 -3.99
C ARG A 109 -9.38 -9.71 -4.36
N VAL A 110 -9.31 -10.62 -3.41
CA VAL A 110 -9.03 -12.04 -3.67
C VAL A 110 -10.31 -12.76 -4.11
N PRO A 111 -10.24 -13.97 -4.70
CA PRO A 111 -11.43 -14.67 -5.21
C PRO A 111 -12.49 -14.97 -4.18
N THR A 112 -12.11 -15.06 -2.90
CA THR A 112 -13.05 -15.21 -1.78
C THR A 112 -13.95 -13.99 -1.60
N GLY A 113 -13.72 -12.90 -2.34
CA GLY A 113 -14.45 -11.64 -2.23
C GLY A 113 -13.87 -10.69 -1.19
N GLU A 114 -12.95 -11.18 -0.35
CA GLU A 114 -12.26 -10.38 0.67
C GLU A 114 -11.38 -9.30 0.05
N THR A 115 -11.41 -8.10 0.63
CA THR A 115 -10.52 -6.99 0.24
C THR A 115 -9.28 -7.02 1.10
N VAL A 116 -8.11 -7.20 0.48
CA VAL A 116 -6.81 -7.34 1.17
C VAL A 116 -5.98 -6.04 1.17
N GLY A 117 -6.51 -4.99 0.55
CA GLY A 117 -5.88 -3.67 0.42
C GLY A 117 -6.45 -2.90 -0.77
N SER A 118 -5.83 -1.78 -1.11
CA SER A 118 -6.15 -1.01 -2.31
C SER A 118 -4.89 -0.59 -3.06
N ILE A 119 -4.99 -0.50 -4.37
CA ILE A 119 -4.06 0.29 -5.17
C ILE A 119 -4.63 1.67 -5.31
N ALA A 120 -3.80 2.67 -5.06
CA ALA A 120 -4.16 4.06 -5.21
C ALA A 120 -3.12 4.82 -6.03
N ALA A 121 -3.57 5.85 -6.72
CA ALA A 121 -2.73 6.78 -7.45
C ALA A 121 -3.10 8.22 -7.07
N ALA A 122 -2.10 8.97 -6.60
CA ALA A 122 -2.21 10.38 -6.23
C ALA A 122 -1.71 11.27 -7.38
N ALA A 123 -2.57 12.18 -7.80
CA ALA A 123 -2.29 13.17 -8.84
C ALA A 123 -3.02 14.49 -8.52
N PRO A 124 -2.65 15.63 -9.12
CA PRO A 124 -3.37 16.89 -8.91
C PRO A 124 -4.84 16.85 -9.33
N ARG A 125 -5.20 15.93 -10.24
CA ARG A 125 -6.55 15.72 -10.73
C ARG A 125 -6.76 14.26 -11.11
N SER A 126 -7.98 13.75 -10.94
CA SER A 126 -8.36 12.45 -11.47
C SER A 126 -8.71 12.53 -12.96
N SER A 127 -8.55 11.42 -13.69
CA SER A 127 -8.96 11.26 -15.07
C SER A 127 -9.52 9.86 -15.28
N ALA A 128 -10.35 9.67 -16.31
CA ALA A 128 -10.90 8.35 -16.63
C ALA A 128 -9.78 7.30 -16.87
N ALA A 129 -8.74 7.67 -17.61
CA ALA A 129 -7.59 6.81 -17.85
C ALA A 129 -6.83 6.44 -16.56
N LEU A 130 -6.70 7.37 -15.61
CA LEU A 130 -6.10 7.08 -14.30
C LEU A 130 -6.94 6.06 -13.52
N THR A 131 -8.25 6.28 -13.46
CA THR A 131 -9.22 5.39 -12.80
C THR A 131 -9.20 3.99 -13.40
N GLU A 132 -9.18 3.89 -14.72
CA GLU A 132 -9.08 2.61 -15.43
C GLU A 132 -7.76 1.90 -15.17
N ALA A 133 -6.63 2.62 -15.20
CA ALA A 133 -5.31 2.05 -14.94
C ALA A 133 -5.18 1.51 -13.50
N VAL A 134 -5.71 2.26 -12.53
CA VAL A 134 -5.76 1.85 -11.11
C VAL A 134 -6.66 0.62 -10.95
N ALA A 135 -7.87 0.63 -11.51
CA ALA A 135 -8.80 -0.49 -11.44
C ALA A 135 -8.28 -1.75 -12.16
N HIS A 136 -7.59 -1.59 -13.29
CA HIS A 136 -6.93 -2.69 -13.99
C HIS A 136 -5.81 -3.29 -13.14
N THR A 137 -4.97 -2.45 -12.55
CA THR A 137 -3.85 -2.90 -11.71
C THR A 137 -4.35 -3.66 -10.47
N ALA A 138 -5.38 -3.15 -9.80
CA ALA A 138 -5.98 -3.81 -8.64
C ALA A 138 -6.54 -5.20 -8.97
N ARG A 139 -7.27 -5.32 -10.09
CA ARG A 139 -7.78 -6.63 -10.58
C ARG A 139 -6.65 -7.59 -10.91
N ALA A 140 -5.61 -7.11 -11.60
CA ALA A 140 -4.49 -7.94 -11.99
C ALA A 140 -3.64 -8.42 -10.79
N LEU A 141 -3.57 -7.62 -9.72
CA LEU A 141 -2.99 -8.05 -8.44
C LEU A 141 -3.85 -9.11 -7.75
N GLY A 142 -5.17 -8.88 -7.67
CA GLY A 142 -6.11 -9.84 -7.09
C GLY A 142 -6.05 -11.21 -7.76
N ALA A 143 -5.99 -11.23 -9.10
CA ALA A 143 -5.84 -12.47 -9.87
C ALA A 143 -4.48 -13.16 -9.67
N ALA A 144 -3.39 -12.38 -9.56
CA ALA A 144 -2.03 -12.92 -9.38
C ALA A 144 -1.80 -13.56 -8.02
N LEU A 145 -2.58 -13.20 -6.99
CA LEU A 145 -2.53 -13.84 -5.68
C LEU A 145 -3.00 -15.31 -5.71
N VAL A 146 -3.78 -15.69 -6.72
CA VAL A 146 -4.36 -17.05 -6.87
C VAL A 146 -3.40 -18.01 -7.56
N THR A 147 -2.61 -17.49 -8.50
CA THR A 147 -1.97 -18.29 -9.55
C THR A 147 -0.82 -19.18 -9.06
N GLN A 148 -0.52 -19.21 -7.76
CA GLN A 148 0.47 -20.12 -7.16
C GLN A 148 0.01 -20.84 -5.88
N SER A 149 -1.29 -20.93 -5.59
CA SER A 149 -1.78 -21.86 -4.56
C SER A 149 -1.76 -23.34 -5.01
N VAL A 150 -1.35 -23.63 -6.25
CA VAL A 150 -1.40 -24.98 -6.87
C VAL A 150 -0.02 -25.61 -7.09
N ALA A 151 1.03 -25.10 -6.44
CA ALA A 151 2.36 -25.74 -6.46
C ALA A 151 2.83 -26.03 -5.02
N GLY A 152 2.21 -27.03 -4.39
CA GLY A 152 2.91 -27.95 -3.48
C GLY A 152 3.21 -29.23 -4.26
N PRO A 153 4.33 -29.92 -4.00
CA PRO A 153 4.61 -30.52 -2.69
C PRO A 153 5.85 -29.99 -1.96
#